data_AF-A0A3R6LLL6-F1
#
_entry.id   AF-A0A3R6LLL6-F1
#
_cell.length_a   1.000
_cell.length_b   1.000
_cell.length_c   1.000
_cell.angle_alpha   90.00
_cell.angle_beta   90.00
_cell.angle_gamma   90.00
#
_symmetry.space_group_name_H-M   'P 1'
#
loop_
_entity.id
_entity.type
_entity.pdbx_description
1 polymer ?
#
loop_
_entity_poly.entity_id
_entity_poly.type
_entity_poly.pdbx_seq_one_letter_code
_entity_poly.pdbx_strand_id
1 'polypeptide(L)'
;MANELATSKDITNYLKHVFDLEKMLYQQNEILEHLRDSIGSVNYQMKLEPEIYQEKRPSVVGGIITAIVCAFFAILVYFGYVFLKSPEGGAPGWFLNIMLGIIGIFVCFVVGGIILVVSNVVQTQSYNQQVRITNQENIEEIQRYRKNLLEKGKTLNDEYALLADERKKTKAVLNKFYSTNVIYPKYRSLPAIASLFEYMLSERCYGLTGHEGAYNLYENELRLGHIISTLDSISSDIKEIKQNQRMLYDVVSESQKMTKSMFEQQVINGQVLCDIRKSNQIMQYNQSQIANRMEHMHWLEEQKYLWG
;
A
#
# COMPACT_ATOMS: atom_id res chain seq x y z
N MET A 1 7.10 49.89 -11.36
CA MET A 1 6.53 50.91 -10.46
C MET A 1 5.17 50.41 -9.95
N ALA A 2 5.18 49.46 -9.01
CA ALA A 2 3.95 48.94 -8.37
C ALA A 2 4.17 48.84 -6.85
N ASN A 3 4.92 49.78 -6.28
CA ASN A 3 5.35 49.74 -4.88
C ASN A 3 4.96 51.02 -4.12
N GLU A 4 3.91 51.72 -4.58
CA GLU A 4 3.29 52.78 -3.79
C GLU A 4 2.19 52.16 -2.91
N LEU A 5 2.62 51.78 -1.70
CA LEU A 5 1.83 51.53 -0.49
C LEU A 5 0.62 50.58 -0.64
N ALA A 6 0.90 49.29 -0.90
CA ALA A 6 0.13 48.28 -0.18
C ALA A 6 0.37 48.51 1.32
N THR A 7 -0.68 48.77 2.09
CA THR A 7 -0.50 49.00 3.54
C THR A 7 0.07 47.73 4.18
N SER A 8 0.75 47.85 5.33
CA SER A 8 1.24 46.67 6.07
C SER A 8 0.14 45.60 6.24
N LYS A 9 -1.10 46.05 6.40
CA LYS A 9 -2.30 45.21 6.48
C LYS A 9 -2.60 44.47 5.17
N ASP A 10 -2.45 45.11 4.01
CA ASP A 10 -2.66 44.49 2.70
C ASP A 10 -1.60 43.44 2.41
N ILE A 11 -0.33 43.73 2.73
CA ILE A 11 0.78 42.76 2.62
C ILE A 11 0.55 41.56 3.54
N THR A 12 0.12 41.81 4.77
CA THR A 12 -0.18 40.74 5.75
C THR A 12 -1.34 39.87 5.27
N ASN A 13 -2.40 40.46 4.72
CA ASN A 13 -3.52 39.72 4.13
C ASN A 13 -3.07 38.90 2.91
N TYR A 14 -2.25 39.47 2.03
CA TYR A 14 -1.67 38.74 0.90
C TYR A 14 -0.83 37.55 1.37
N LEU A 15 0.08 37.75 2.33
CA LEU A 15 0.93 36.71 2.90
C LEU A 15 0.10 35.60 3.55
N LYS A 16 -0.97 35.95 4.26
CA LYS A 16 -1.91 34.98 4.83
C LYS A 16 -2.49 34.06 3.73
N HIS A 17 -2.93 34.63 2.61
CA HIS A 17 -3.51 33.85 1.52
C HIS A 17 -2.48 32.95 0.84
N VAL A 18 -1.27 33.45 0.58
CA VAL A 18 -0.19 32.65 0.01
C VAL A 18 0.24 31.55 0.98
N PHE A 19 0.32 31.86 2.28
CA PHE A 19 0.63 30.89 3.33
C PHE A 19 -0.41 29.77 3.38
N ASP A 20 -1.71 30.12 3.39
CA ASP A 20 -2.80 29.16 3.40
C ASP A 20 -2.71 28.23 2.15
N LEU A 21 -2.37 28.77 0.98
CA LEU A 21 -2.20 28.00 -0.26
C LEU A 21 -0.96 27.09 -0.26
N GLU A 22 0.19 27.58 0.20
CA GLU A 22 1.41 26.78 0.35
C GLU A 22 1.22 25.64 1.37
N LYS A 23 0.56 25.94 2.49
CA LYS A 23 0.16 24.95 3.50
C LYS A 23 -0.70 23.85 2.87
N MET A 24 -1.74 24.22 2.13
CA MET A 24 -2.59 23.25 1.43
C MET A 24 -1.80 22.40 0.45
N LEU A 25 -0.94 23.03 -0.37
CA LEU A 25 -0.16 22.33 -1.37
C LEU A 25 0.78 21.29 -0.73
N TYR A 26 1.40 21.65 0.39
CA TYR A 26 2.22 20.75 1.19
C TYR A 26 1.42 19.56 1.72
N GLN A 27 0.29 19.81 2.39
CA GLN A 27 -0.59 18.76 2.92
C GLN A 27 -1.10 17.81 1.83
N GLN A 28 -1.49 18.36 0.67
CA GLN A 28 -1.92 17.57 -0.48
C GLN A 28 -0.78 16.70 -1.03
N ASN A 29 0.46 17.21 -1.05
CA ASN A 29 1.61 16.46 -1.52
C ASN A 29 1.95 15.27 -0.61
N GLU A 30 1.96 15.50 0.71
CA GLU A 30 2.18 14.44 1.72
C GLU A 30 1.17 13.30 1.55
N ILE A 31 -0.12 13.62 1.42
CA ILE A 31 -1.17 12.60 1.26
C ILE A 31 -0.99 11.85 -0.06
N LEU A 32 -0.66 12.54 -1.16
CA LEU A 32 -0.44 11.91 -2.46
C LEU A 32 0.73 10.92 -2.44
N GLU A 33 1.80 11.24 -1.72
CA GLU A 33 2.96 10.34 -1.57
C GLU A 33 2.57 9.07 -0.80
N HIS A 34 1.89 9.21 0.34
CA HIS A 34 1.41 8.05 1.09
C HIS A 34 0.35 7.22 0.33
N LEU A 35 -0.53 7.84 -0.45
CA LEU A 35 -1.47 7.14 -1.33
C LEU A 35 -0.72 6.34 -2.40
N ARG A 36 0.31 6.94 -3.02
CA ARG A 36 1.16 6.28 -4.02
C ARG A 36 1.86 5.05 -3.43
N ASP A 37 2.41 5.17 -2.23
CA ASP A 37 3.05 4.05 -1.53
C ASP A 37 2.04 2.94 -1.19
N SER A 38 0.84 3.33 -0.75
CA SER A 38 -0.26 2.41 -0.48
C SER A 38 -0.68 1.65 -1.74
N ILE A 39 -0.82 2.33 -2.89
CA ILE A 39 -1.09 1.72 -4.19
C ILE A 39 0.03 0.74 -4.58
N GLY A 40 1.29 1.14 -4.37
CA GLY A 40 2.47 0.29 -4.58
C GLY A 40 2.41 -1.00 -3.77
N SER A 41 2.06 -0.89 -2.49
CA SER A 41 1.93 -2.05 -1.58
C SER A 41 0.82 -3.01 -2.01
N VAL A 42 -0.33 -2.49 -2.47
CA VAL A 42 -1.45 -3.31 -2.98
C VAL A 42 -1.07 -4.03 -4.27
N ASN A 43 -0.42 -3.32 -5.20
CA ASN A 43 0.05 -3.91 -6.45
C ASN A 43 1.10 -5.01 -6.21
N TYR A 44 1.98 -4.82 -5.22
CA TYR A 44 2.93 -5.84 -4.80
C TYR A 44 2.21 -7.08 -4.23
N GLN A 45 1.25 -6.89 -3.33
CA GLN A 45 0.46 -7.98 -2.75
C GLN A 45 -0.30 -8.78 -3.82
N MET A 46 -0.78 -8.10 -4.86
CA MET A 46 -1.50 -8.75 -5.96
C MET A 46 -0.60 -9.63 -6.84
N LYS A 47 0.72 -9.39 -6.86
CA LYS A 47 1.70 -10.16 -7.63
C LYS A 47 2.17 -11.45 -6.93
N LEU A 48 1.89 -11.61 -5.63
CA LEU A 48 2.27 -12.81 -4.89
C LEU A 48 1.49 -14.03 -5.41
N GLU A 49 2.23 -15.09 -5.73
CA GLU A 49 1.66 -16.39 -6.12
C GLU A 49 1.20 -17.16 -4.89
N PRO A 50 0.07 -17.89 -4.98
CA PRO A 50 -0.43 -18.70 -3.88
C PRO A 50 0.34 -20.02 -3.74
N GLU A 51 0.49 -20.49 -2.51
CA GLU A 51 0.99 -21.85 -2.25
C GLU A 51 -0.09 -22.89 -2.56
N ILE A 52 0.22 -23.83 -3.46
CA ILE A 52 -0.68 -24.92 -3.87
C ILE A 52 0.00 -26.25 -3.53
N TYR A 53 -0.69 -27.09 -2.75
CA TYR A 53 -0.19 -28.42 -2.38
C TYR A 53 -0.42 -29.43 -3.50
N GLN A 54 0.57 -30.27 -3.78
CA GLN A 54 0.48 -31.28 -4.84
C GLN A 54 -0.09 -32.61 -4.33
N GLU A 55 -0.96 -33.23 -5.13
CA GLU A 55 -1.46 -34.58 -4.86
C GLU A 55 -0.33 -35.61 -4.92
N LYS A 56 -0.34 -36.59 -4.00
CA LYS A 56 0.59 -37.71 -4.00
C LYS A 56 0.03 -38.87 -4.82
N ARG A 57 0.90 -39.56 -5.56
CA ARG A 57 0.51 -40.79 -6.27
C ARG A 57 0.68 -42.01 -5.35
N PRO A 58 -0.23 -42.99 -5.37
CA PRO A 58 -0.10 -44.18 -4.55
C PRO A 58 1.12 -44.99 -5.00
N SER A 59 1.87 -45.55 -4.06
CA SER A 59 3.02 -46.39 -4.38
C SER A 59 2.55 -47.74 -4.95
N VAL A 60 3.05 -48.12 -6.12
CA VAL A 60 2.71 -49.38 -6.80
C VAL A 60 3.61 -50.55 -6.40
N VAL A 61 4.67 -50.30 -5.60
CA VAL A 61 5.70 -51.29 -5.25
C VAL A 61 5.12 -52.52 -4.56
N GLY A 62 4.20 -52.33 -3.60
CA GLY A 62 3.55 -53.44 -2.90
C GLY A 62 2.70 -54.34 -3.81
N GLY A 63 2.06 -53.74 -4.82
CA GLY A 63 1.28 -54.48 -5.83
C GLY A 63 2.16 -55.34 -6.73
N ILE A 64 3.31 -54.79 -7.15
CA ILE A 64 4.29 -55.52 -7.97
C ILE A 64 4.85 -56.73 -7.20
N ILE A 65 5.23 -56.55 -5.92
CA ILE A 65 5.75 -57.65 -5.07
C ILE A 65 4.69 -58.74 -4.92
N THR A 66 3.43 -58.36 -4.64
CA THR A 66 2.33 -59.32 -4.48
C THR A 66 2.07 -60.10 -5.77
N ALA A 67 2.11 -59.45 -6.93
CA ALA A 67 1.93 -60.10 -8.23
C ALA A 67 3.04 -61.12 -8.52
N ILE A 68 4.30 -60.80 -8.18
CA ILE A 68 5.44 -61.71 -8.35
C ILE A 68 5.28 -62.96 -7.47
N VAL A 69 4.85 -62.80 -6.21
CA VAL A 69 4.61 -63.93 -5.29
C VAL A 69 3.48 -64.83 -5.80
N CYS A 70 2.39 -64.26 -6.32
CA CYS A 70 1.30 -65.02 -6.95
C CYS A 70 1.77 -65.80 -8.18
N ALA A 71 2.57 -65.19 -9.05
CA ALA A 71 3.11 -65.86 -10.24
C ALA A 71 4.04 -67.03 -9.86
N PHE A 72 4.92 -66.83 -8.87
CA PHE A 72 5.80 -67.89 -8.37
C PHE A 72 5.00 -69.06 -7.76
N PHE A 73 3.95 -68.76 -7.00
CA PHE A 73 3.10 -69.79 -6.42
C PHE A 73 2.30 -70.58 -7.48
N ALA A 74 1.80 -69.92 -8.52
CA ALA A 74 1.10 -70.59 -9.61
C ALA A 74 2.02 -71.62 -10.31
N ILE A 75 3.31 -71.30 -10.46
CA ILE A 75 4.32 -72.22 -10.99
C ILE A 75 4.50 -73.43 -10.05
N LEU A 76 4.61 -73.21 -8.74
CA LEU A 76 4.73 -74.31 -7.76
C LEU A 76 3.52 -75.24 -7.76
N VAL A 77 2.29 -74.70 -7.83
CA VAL A 77 1.06 -75.50 -7.91
C VAL A 77 1.02 -76.33 -9.18
N TYR A 78 1.43 -75.76 -10.32
CA TYR A 78 1.51 -76.48 -11.59
C TYR A 78 2.49 -77.66 -11.52
N PHE A 79 3.69 -77.45 -10.98
CA PHE A 79 4.66 -78.53 -10.76
C PHE A 79 4.11 -79.62 -9.82
N GLY A 80 3.44 -79.23 -8.73
CA GLY A 80 2.78 -80.17 -7.83
C GLY A 80 1.69 -81.00 -8.53
N TYR A 81 0.90 -80.39 -9.40
CA TYR A 81 -0.13 -81.07 -10.21
C TYR A 81 0.50 -82.07 -11.20
N VAL A 82 1.56 -81.68 -11.91
CA VAL A 82 2.28 -82.58 -12.84
C VAL A 82 2.87 -83.78 -12.09
N PHE A 83 3.44 -83.56 -10.90
CA PHE A 83 3.99 -84.61 -10.04
C PHE A 83 2.93 -85.61 -9.57
N LEU A 84 1.76 -85.13 -9.14
CA LEU A 84 0.62 -85.97 -8.72
C LEU A 84 0.03 -86.84 -9.84
N LYS A 85 0.19 -86.44 -11.11
CA LYS A 85 -0.31 -87.16 -12.29
C LYS A 85 0.71 -88.15 -12.87
N SER A 86 1.90 -88.26 -12.27
CA SER A 86 2.97 -89.12 -12.79
C SER A 86 2.59 -90.61 -12.67
N PRO A 87 2.86 -91.45 -13.69
CA PRO A 87 2.37 -92.84 -13.77
C PRO A 87 2.87 -93.79 -12.67
N GLU A 88 3.93 -93.41 -11.95
CA GLU A 88 4.62 -94.28 -10.97
C GLU A 88 4.42 -93.82 -9.51
N GLY A 89 3.67 -92.74 -9.25
CA GLY A 89 3.70 -92.05 -7.95
C GLY A 89 2.34 -91.84 -7.32
N GLY A 90 1.92 -92.75 -6.42
CA GLY A 90 1.00 -92.35 -5.36
C GLY A 90 1.73 -91.39 -4.42
N ALA A 91 1.22 -90.16 -4.27
CA ALA A 91 1.89 -89.17 -3.41
C ALA A 91 2.05 -89.70 -1.98
N PRO A 92 3.27 -89.74 -1.42
CA PRO A 92 3.48 -90.14 -0.04
C PRO A 92 2.69 -89.23 0.91
N GLY A 93 2.15 -89.76 2.01
CA GLY A 93 1.33 -88.97 2.95
C GLY A 93 2.03 -87.72 3.51
N TRP A 94 3.35 -87.71 3.61
CA TRP A 94 4.15 -86.56 4.03
C TRP A 94 4.15 -85.41 3.01
N PHE A 95 4.00 -85.70 1.71
CA PHE A 95 3.99 -84.71 0.62
C PHE A 95 2.72 -83.84 0.68
N LEU A 96 1.58 -84.46 1.01
CA LEU A 96 0.28 -83.78 1.11
C LEU A 96 0.26 -82.76 2.26
N ASN A 97 0.88 -83.10 3.39
CA ASN A 97 1.02 -82.21 4.55
C ASN A 97 1.92 -80.99 4.25
N ILE A 98 3.01 -81.19 3.49
CA ILE A 98 3.88 -80.09 3.05
C ILE A 98 3.13 -79.14 2.11
N MET A 99 2.36 -79.68 1.16
CA MET A 99 1.55 -78.87 0.24
C MET A 99 0.48 -78.06 0.97
N LEU A 100 -0.20 -78.64 1.95
CA LEU A 100 -1.15 -77.91 2.82
C LEU A 100 -0.48 -76.75 3.58
N GLY A 101 0.74 -76.98 4.12
CA GLY A 101 1.50 -75.93 4.79
C GLY A 101 1.91 -74.78 3.86
N ILE A 102 2.36 -75.11 2.64
CA ILE A 102 2.73 -74.14 1.61
C ILE A 102 1.51 -73.30 1.17
N ILE A 103 0.35 -73.92 1.02
CA ILE A 103 -0.92 -73.22 0.72
C ILE A 103 -1.27 -72.25 1.86
N GLY A 104 -1.15 -72.68 3.12
CA GLY A 104 -1.42 -71.82 4.28
C GLY A 104 -0.51 -70.58 4.30
N ILE A 105 0.79 -70.76 4.07
CA ILE A 105 1.76 -69.65 3.99
C ILE A 105 1.41 -68.70 2.84
N PHE A 106 1.07 -69.23 1.66
CA PHE A 106 0.69 -68.42 0.51
C PHE A 106 -0.56 -67.59 0.77
N VAL A 107 -1.59 -68.18 1.37
CA VAL A 107 -2.81 -67.45 1.75
C VAL A 107 -2.45 -66.27 2.67
N CYS A 108 -1.58 -66.48 3.67
CA CYS A 108 -1.11 -65.40 4.53
C CYS A 108 -0.36 -64.30 3.76
N PHE A 109 0.51 -64.64 2.82
CA PHE A 109 1.24 -63.65 2.00
C PHE A 109 0.33 -62.86 1.08
N VAL A 110 -0.65 -63.52 0.43
CA VAL A 110 -1.61 -62.86 -0.44
C VAL A 110 -2.50 -61.92 0.37
N VAL A 111 -3.03 -62.38 1.50
CA VAL A 111 -3.85 -61.54 2.39
C VAL A 111 -3.05 -60.36 2.92
N GLY A 112 -1.82 -60.58 3.38
CA GLY A 112 -0.92 -59.51 3.83
C GLY A 112 -0.59 -58.50 2.73
N GLY A 113 -0.28 -58.97 1.52
CA GLY A 113 0.01 -58.12 0.36
C GLY A 113 -1.18 -57.27 -0.06
N ILE A 114 -2.39 -57.85 -0.08
CA ILE A 114 -3.63 -57.12 -0.36
C ILE A 114 -3.86 -56.04 0.71
N ILE A 115 -3.68 -56.37 2.00
CA ILE A 115 -3.84 -55.39 3.09
C ILE A 115 -2.85 -54.22 2.93
N LEU A 116 -1.59 -54.48 2.57
CA LEU A 116 -0.59 -53.42 2.36
C LEU A 116 -0.95 -52.51 1.19
N VAL A 117 -1.41 -53.08 0.06
CA VAL A 117 -1.84 -52.29 -1.11
C VAL A 117 -3.07 -51.45 -0.77
N VAL A 118 -4.09 -52.06 -0.14
CA VAL A 118 -5.32 -51.36 0.25
C VAL A 118 -5.02 -50.24 1.25
N SER A 119 -4.19 -50.50 2.28
CA SER A 119 -3.81 -49.49 3.27
C SER A 119 -3.10 -48.29 2.64
N ASN A 120 -2.16 -48.54 1.72
CA ASN A 120 -1.43 -47.50 1.00
C ASN A 120 -2.35 -46.67 0.07
N VAL A 121 -3.29 -47.32 -0.64
CA VAL A 121 -4.29 -46.63 -1.46
C VAL A 121 -5.20 -45.77 -0.59
N VAL A 122 -5.74 -46.31 0.50
CA VAL A 122 -6.63 -45.57 1.41
C VAL A 122 -5.90 -44.38 2.05
N GLN A 123 -4.66 -44.55 2.49
CA GLN A 123 -3.86 -43.48 3.09
C GLN A 123 -3.52 -42.37 2.06
N THR A 124 -3.20 -42.76 0.82
CA THR A 124 -2.95 -41.78 -0.25
C THR A 124 -4.24 -41.05 -0.64
N GLN A 125 -5.36 -41.75 -0.68
CA GLN A 125 -6.65 -41.17 -1.03
C GLN A 125 -7.14 -40.19 0.04
N SER A 126 -7.03 -40.54 1.32
CA SER A 126 -7.40 -39.64 2.42
C SER A 126 -6.51 -38.39 2.46
N TYR A 127 -5.21 -38.54 2.22
CA TYR A 127 -4.29 -37.41 2.06
C TYR A 127 -4.66 -36.53 0.87
N ASN A 128 -4.88 -37.11 -0.31
CA ASN A 128 -5.25 -36.35 -1.51
C ASN A 128 -6.60 -35.66 -1.35
N GLN A 129 -7.54 -36.27 -0.63
CA GLN A 129 -8.83 -35.64 -0.31
C GLN A 129 -8.63 -34.41 0.60
N GLN A 130 -7.77 -34.50 1.62
CA GLN A 130 -7.42 -33.33 2.45
C GLN A 130 -6.73 -32.25 1.62
N VAL A 131 -5.76 -32.62 0.77
CA VAL A 131 -5.09 -31.69 -0.14
C VAL A 131 -6.08 -30.97 -1.06
N ARG A 132 -7.09 -31.66 -1.60
CA ARG A 132 -8.15 -31.05 -2.43
C ARG A 132 -8.98 -30.05 -1.65
N ILE A 133 -9.42 -30.41 -0.44
CA ILE A 133 -10.22 -29.52 0.43
C ILE A 133 -9.39 -28.28 0.80
N THR A 134 -8.16 -28.47 1.30
CA THR A 134 -7.28 -27.37 1.67
C THR A 134 -6.92 -26.48 0.48
N ASN A 135 -6.63 -27.06 -0.69
CA ASN A 135 -6.37 -26.27 -1.90
C ASN A 135 -7.61 -25.47 -2.32
N GLN A 136 -8.81 -26.05 -2.22
CA GLN A 136 -10.05 -25.34 -2.55
C GLN A 136 -10.31 -24.18 -1.58
N GLU A 137 -10.20 -24.43 -0.27
CA GLU A 137 -10.35 -23.40 0.77
C GLU A 137 -9.33 -22.27 0.57
N ASN A 138 -8.05 -22.62 0.33
CA ASN A 138 -7.00 -21.64 0.04
C ASN A 138 -7.33 -20.83 -1.22
N ILE A 139 -7.77 -21.46 -2.31
CA ILE A 139 -8.15 -20.76 -3.55
C ILE A 139 -9.30 -19.78 -3.30
N GLU A 140 -10.35 -20.19 -2.59
CA GLU A 140 -11.50 -19.34 -2.28
C GLU A 140 -11.12 -18.16 -1.36
N GLU A 141 -10.26 -18.40 -0.37
CA GLU A 141 -9.71 -17.34 0.48
C GLU A 141 -8.85 -16.36 -0.32
N ILE A 142 -7.96 -16.87 -1.17
CA ILE A 142 -7.10 -16.07 -2.05
C ILE A 142 -7.95 -15.26 -3.05
N GLN A 143 -9.02 -15.83 -3.61
CA GLN A 143 -9.93 -15.10 -4.49
C GLN A 143 -10.65 -13.98 -3.76
N ARG A 144 -11.17 -14.24 -2.54
CA ARG A 144 -11.78 -13.20 -1.70
C ARG A 144 -10.78 -12.10 -1.35
N TYR A 145 -9.58 -12.48 -0.94
CA TYR A 145 -8.49 -11.56 -0.63
C TYR A 145 -8.11 -10.70 -1.84
N ARG A 146 -7.93 -11.31 -3.02
CA ARG A 146 -7.65 -10.59 -4.28
C ARG A 146 -8.78 -9.65 -4.68
N LYS A 147 -10.04 -10.04 -4.50
CA LYS A 147 -11.20 -9.17 -4.75
C LYS A 147 -11.17 -7.95 -3.84
N ASN A 148 -10.96 -8.15 -2.54
CA ASN A 148 -10.85 -7.06 -1.56
C ASN A 148 -9.66 -6.14 -1.86
N LEU A 149 -8.52 -6.69 -2.26
CA LEU A 149 -7.36 -5.90 -2.69
C LEU A 149 -7.62 -5.10 -3.96
N LEU A 150 -8.31 -5.68 -4.95
CA LEU A 150 -8.67 -4.99 -6.18
C LEU A 150 -9.61 -3.82 -5.90
N GLU A 151 -10.61 -4.04 -5.04
CA GLU A 151 -11.54 -3.00 -4.60
C GLU A 151 -10.80 -1.88 -3.85
N LYS A 152 -9.93 -2.24 -2.91
CA LYS A 152 -9.07 -1.27 -2.20
C LYS A 152 -8.16 -0.49 -3.14
N GLY A 153 -7.51 -1.19 -4.08
CA GLY A 153 -6.64 -0.58 -5.09
C GLY A 153 -7.40 0.38 -6.00
N LYS A 154 -8.64 0.05 -6.38
CA LYS A 154 -9.51 0.94 -7.16
C LYS A 154 -9.85 2.20 -6.38
N THR A 155 -10.33 2.07 -5.14
CA THR A 155 -10.67 3.21 -4.27
C THR A 155 -9.47 4.14 -4.08
N LEU A 156 -8.29 3.57 -3.79
CA LEU A 156 -7.04 4.34 -3.63
C LEU A 156 -6.65 5.08 -4.92
N ASN A 157 -6.78 4.45 -6.09
CA ASN A 157 -6.47 5.09 -7.37
C ASN A 157 -7.46 6.22 -7.69
N ASP A 158 -8.76 6.00 -7.44
CA ASP A 158 -9.80 7.02 -7.65
C ASP A 158 -9.56 8.24 -6.74
N GLU A 159 -9.21 7.99 -5.47
CA GLU A 159 -8.85 9.03 -4.51
C GLU A 159 -7.57 9.79 -4.91
N TYR A 160 -6.55 9.07 -5.34
CA TYR A 160 -5.31 9.67 -5.84
C TYR A 160 -5.59 10.60 -7.03
N ALA A 161 -6.38 10.16 -8.01
CA ALA A 161 -6.73 10.95 -9.18
C ALA A 161 -7.47 12.24 -8.81
N LEU A 162 -8.42 12.15 -7.88
CA LEU A 162 -9.20 13.30 -7.42
C LEU A 162 -8.33 14.30 -6.66
N LEU A 163 -7.48 13.83 -5.73
CA LEU A 163 -6.59 14.70 -4.97
C LEU A 163 -5.50 15.33 -5.86
N ALA A 164 -5.02 14.60 -6.87
CA ALA A 164 -4.07 15.12 -7.85
C ALA A 164 -4.66 16.27 -8.69
N ASP A 165 -5.95 16.16 -9.07
CA ASP A 165 -6.66 17.26 -9.75
C ASP A 165 -6.86 18.47 -8.82
N GLU A 166 -7.25 18.25 -7.56
CA GLU A 166 -7.35 19.33 -6.57
C GLU A 166 -6.02 20.05 -6.35
N ARG A 167 -4.92 19.31 -6.24
CA ARG A 167 -3.58 19.88 -6.13
C ARG A 167 -3.23 20.75 -7.34
N LYS A 168 -3.60 20.33 -8.54
CA LYS A 168 -3.39 21.12 -9.76
C LYS A 168 -4.15 22.45 -9.70
N LYS A 169 -5.38 22.45 -9.19
CA LYS A 169 -6.20 23.65 -8.98
C LYS A 169 -5.57 24.58 -7.93
N THR A 170 -5.21 24.06 -6.76
CA THR A 170 -4.53 24.82 -5.70
C THR A 170 -3.25 25.47 -6.23
N LYS A 171 -2.42 24.70 -6.94
CA LYS A 171 -1.18 25.21 -7.56
C LYS A 171 -1.45 26.31 -8.60
N ALA A 172 -2.51 26.19 -9.40
CA ALA A 172 -2.88 27.22 -10.37
C ALA A 172 -3.28 28.54 -9.68
N VAL A 173 -4.02 28.47 -8.58
CA VAL A 173 -4.38 29.64 -7.77
C VAL A 173 -3.14 30.27 -7.15
N LEU A 174 -2.28 29.47 -6.52
CA LEU A 174 -1.01 29.93 -5.95
C LEU A 174 -0.14 30.64 -7.00
N ASN A 175 -0.05 30.08 -8.21
CA ASN A 175 0.67 30.72 -9.31
C ASN A 175 0.05 32.07 -9.71
N LYS A 176 -1.27 32.24 -9.63
CA LYS A 176 -1.93 33.54 -9.85
C LYS A 176 -1.48 34.56 -8.81
N PHE A 177 -1.44 34.18 -7.53
CA PHE A 177 -0.90 35.05 -6.47
C PHE A 177 0.57 35.37 -6.72
N TYR A 178 1.40 34.40 -7.11
CA TYR A 178 2.80 34.66 -7.41
C TYR A 178 3.05 35.48 -8.68
N SER A 179 2.11 35.48 -9.62
CA SER A 179 2.20 36.31 -10.83
C SER A 179 2.06 37.80 -10.57
N THR A 180 1.46 38.20 -9.43
CA THR A 180 1.36 39.61 -9.02
C THR A 180 2.71 40.20 -8.60
N ASN A 181 3.76 39.38 -8.49
CA ASN A 181 5.14 39.78 -8.16
C ASN A 181 5.31 40.59 -6.87
N VAL A 182 4.36 40.47 -5.93
CA VAL A 182 4.49 41.03 -4.57
C VAL A 182 5.65 40.38 -3.81
N ILE A 183 5.89 39.08 -4.02
CA ILE A 183 7.00 38.33 -3.40
C ILE A 183 8.03 37.93 -4.45
N TYR A 184 9.31 38.19 -4.18
CA TYR A 184 10.41 37.76 -5.07
C TYR A 184 10.48 36.24 -5.19
N PRO A 185 10.80 35.69 -6.38
CA PRO A 185 10.85 34.25 -6.64
C PRO A 185 11.66 33.43 -5.62
N LYS A 186 12.76 33.99 -5.10
CA LYS A 186 13.62 33.35 -4.09
C LYS A 186 12.86 32.96 -2.81
N TYR A 187 11.81 33.70 -2.44
CA TYR A 187 11.04 33.50 -1.19
C TYR A 187 9.71 32.77 -1.40
N ARG A 188 9.50 32.15 -2.57
CA ARG A 188 8.26 31.42 -2.91
C ARG A 188 8.37 29.96 -2.48
N SER A 189 8.50 29.74 -1.18
CA SER A 189 8.52 28.42 -0.56
C SER A 189 7.78 28.45 0.77
N LEU A 190 7.18 27.34 1.18
CA LEU A 190 6.46 27.26 2.46
C LEU A 190 7.29 27.75 3.66
N PRO A 191 8.58 27.37 3.85
CA PRO A 191 9.39 27.90 4.95
C PRO A 191 9.57 29.41 4.92
N ALA A 192 9.83 29.97 3.73
CA ALA A 192 10.01 31.41 3.57
C ALA A 192 8.71 32.17 3.80
N ILE A 193 7.59 31.72 3.20
CA ILE A 193 6.28 32.36 3.37
C ILE A 193 5.81 32.29 4.82
N ALA A 194 6.00 31.15 5.50
CA ALA A 194 5.66 30.99 6.91
C ALA A 194 6.41 32.00 7.79
N SER A 195 7.73 32.11 7.61
CA SER A 195 8.55 33.07 8.34
C SER A 195 8.15 34.52 8.04
N LEU A 196 8.01 34.89 6.76
CA LEU A 196 7.62 36.25 6.37
C LEU A 196 6.24 36.63 6.94
N PHE A 197 5.28 35.71 6.92
CA PHE A 197 3.97 35.93 7.49
C PHE A 197 4.03 36.05 9.02
N GLU A 198 4.82 35.20 9.69
CA GLU A 198 5.03 35.25 11.14
C GLU A 198 5.68 36.57 11.58
N TYR A 199 6.63 37.12 10.82
CA TYR A 199 7.24 38.42 11.12
C TYR A 199 6.24 39.59 11.03
N MET A 200 5.35 39.55 10.04
CA MET A 200 4.32 40.58 9.87
C MET A 200 3.24 40.47 10.96
N LEU A 201 2.82 39.24 11.31
CA LEU A 201 1.84 39.00 12.39
C LEU A 201 2.37 39.36 13.77
N SER A 202 3.67 39.17 14.02
CA SER A 202 4.33 39.54 15.28
C SER A 202 4.74 41.02 15.34
N GLU A 203 4.37 41.81 14.33
CA GLU A 203 4.71 43.24 14.20
C GLU A 203 6.22 43.52 14.21
N ARG A 204 7.05 42.51 13.93
CA ARG A 204 8.51 42.64 13.78
C ARG A 204 8.89 43.37 12.49
N CYS A 205 8.00 43.34 11.50
CA CYS A 205 8.16 44.01 10.22
C CYS A 205 6.84 44.67 9.79
N TYR A 206 6.93 45.80 9.09
CA TYR A 206 5.79 46.52 8.52
C TYR A 206 5.80 46.54 6.99
N GLY A 207 6.77 45.86 6.36
CA GLY A 207 6.92 45.77 4.91
C GLY A 207 7.91 44.66 4.53
N LEU A 208 7.88 44.26 3.25
CA LEU A 208 8.74 43.21 2.71
C LEU A 208 10.18 43.69 2.51
N THR A 209 10.33 44.91 1.99
CA THR A 209 11.61 45.55 1.65
C THR A 209 11.99 46.63 2.66
N GLY A 210 13.26 47.02 2.69
CA GLY A 210 13.78 48.07 3.58
C GLY A 210 14.78 47.52 4.59
N HIS A 211 15.42 48.42 5.35
CA HIS A 211 16.42 48.02 6.35
C HIS A 211 15.83 47.12 7.44
N GLU A 212 14.60 47.42 7.86
CA GLU A 212 13.79 46.60 8.79
C GLU A 212 12.73 45.74 8.07
N GLY A 213 12.92 45.50 6.78
CA GLY A 213 12.00 44.70 5.97
C GLY A 213 12.11 43.20 6.25
N ALA A 214 11.01 42.49 6.04
CA ALA A 214 10.91 41.05 6.29
C ALA A 214 11.96 40.23 5.53
N TYR A 215 12.38 40.65 4.32
CA TYR A 215 13.45 39.96 3.58
C TYR A 215 14.80 40.06 4.27
N ASN A 216 15.16 41.22 4.79
CA ASN A 216 16.45 41.40 5.46
C ASN A 216 16.52 40.56 6.74
N LEU A 217 15.41 40.54 7.50
CA LEU A 217 15.30 39.71 8.69
C LEU A 217 15.41 38.22 8.35
N TYR A 218 14.69 37.75 7.34
CA TYR A 218 14.75 36.37 6.86
C TYR A 218 16.18 35.95 6.48
N GLU A 219 16.87 36.73 5.64
CA GLU A 219 18.24 36.40 5.22
C GLU A 219 19.22 36.40 6.40
N ASN A 220 19.03 37.30 7.37
CA ASN A 220 19.87 37.35 8.55
C ASN A 220 19.67 36.12 9.45
N GLU A 221 18.42 35.76 9.75
CA GLU A 221 18.12 34.56 10.53
C GLU A 221 18.55 33.28 9.80
N LEU A 222 18.45 33.24 8.47
CA LEU A 222 18.89 32.11 7.64
C LEU A 222 20.42 31.96 7.71
N ARG A 223 21.15 33.07 7.60
CA ARG A 223 22.63 33.07 7.68
C ARG A 223 23.13 32.67 9.06
N LEU A 224 22.40 33.03 10.12
CA LEU A 224 22.72 32.64 11.50
C LEU A 224 22.35 31.18 11.80
N GLY A 225 21.74 30.46 10.86
CA GLY A 225 21.28 29.09 11.05
C GLY A 225 20.09 28.98 12.00
N HIS A 226 19.39 30.08 12.27
CA HIS A 226 18.21 30.07 13.14
C HIS A 226 16.99 29.51 12.42
N ILE A 227 16.88 29.77 11.12
CA ILE A 227 15.75 29.28 10.31
C ILE A 227 16.24 28.40 9.17
N ILE A 228 15.35 27.55 8.68
CA ILE A 228 15.58 26.71 7.51
C ILE A 228 14.84 27.24 6.28
N SER A 229 15.38 26.94 5.10
CA SER A 229 14.82 27.35 3.81
C SER A 229 14.18 26.21 3.01
N THR A 230 14.41 24.96 3.41
CA THR A 230 13.97 23.74 2.70
C THR A 230 13.29 22.75 3.64
N LEU A 231 12.34 21.98 3.11
CA LEU A 231 11.56 21.00 3.88
C LEU A 231 12.30 19.67 4.08
N ASP A 232 13.30 19.33 3.25
CA ASP A 232 14.02 18.05 3.31
C ASP A 232 14.76 17.85 4.65
N SER A 233 15.24 18.94 5.26
CA SER A 233 15.94 18.96 6.55
C SER A 233 14.97 18.86 7.75
N ILE A 234 13.66 18.98 7.54
CA ILE A 234 12.68 19.10 8.61
C ILE A 234 12.39 17.78 9.28
N SER A 235 12.35 16.69 8.52
CA SER A 235 11.87 15.39 9.02
C SER A 235 12.74 14.84 10.16
N SER A 236 14.05 15.12 10.18
CA SER A 236 14.93 14.72 11.28
C SER A 236 14.97 15.73 12.45
N ASP A 237 14.80 17.02 12.16
CA ASP A 237 15.16 18.11 13.09
C ASP A 237 13.96 18.96 13.55
N ILE A 238 12.75 18.39 13.52
CA ILE A 238 11.48 19.01 13.96
C ILE A 238 11.61 19.77 15.32
N LYS A 239 12.43 19.28 16.25
CA LYS A 239 12.63 19.91 17.56
C LYS A 239 13.42 21.21 17.52
N GLU A 240 14.38 21.34 16.61
CA GLU A 240 15.21 22.54 16.46
C GLU A 240 14.41 23.65 15.77
N ILE A 241 13.58 23.30 14.79
CA ILE A 241 12.67 24.22 14.09
C ILE A 241 11.61 24.82 15.03
N LYS A 242 11.13 24.06 16.02
CA LYS A 242 10.13 24.52 16.99
C LYS A 242 10.55 25.81 17.72
N GLN A 243 11.84 26.00 17.96
CA GLN A 243 12.34 27.16 18.70
C GLN A 243 12.34 28.44 17.87
N ASN A 244 12.52 28.33 16.54
CA ASN A 244 12.81 29.48 15.68
C ASN A 244 11.76 29.72 14.57
N GLN A 245 10.97 28.71 14.17
CA GLN A 245 9.91 28.82 13.16
C GLN A 245 8.66 28.06 13.61
N ARG A 246 7.94 28.64 14.58
CA ARG A 246 6.80 27.96 15.21
C ARG A 246 5.68 27.71 14.21
N MET A 247 5.39 28.66 13.33
CA MET A 247 4.33 28.50 12.34
C MET A 247 4.62 27.35 11.36
N LEU A 248 5.87 27.23 10.90
CA LEU A 248 6.30 26.13 10.04
C LEU A 248 6.20 24.78 10.76
N TYR A 249 6.65 24.73 12.01
CA TYR A 249 6.55 23.54 12.85
C TYR A 249 5.10 23.07 13.01
N ASP A 250 4.17 23.99 13.30
CA ASP A 250 2.76 23.68 13.52
C ASP A 250 2.15 23.09 12.24
N VAL A 251 2.45 23.68 11.07
CA VAL A 251 2.00 23.16 9.76
C VAL A 251 2.51 21.75 9.50
N VAL A 252 3.81 21.50 9.69
CA VAL A 252 4.41 20.19 9.43
C VAL A 252 3.87 19.14 10.40
N SER A 253 3.82 19.46 11.70
CA SER A 253 3.30 18.54 12.72
C SER A 253 1.82 18.21 12.52
N GLU A 254 1.01 19.21 12.17
CA GLU A 254 -0.41 19.00 11.85
C GLU A 254 -0.58 18.14 10.61
N SER A 255 0.18 18.39 9.55
CA SER A 255 0.16 17.59 8.33
C SER A 255 0.51 16.13 8.61
N GLN A 256 1.60 15.87 9.34
CA GLN A 256 2.01 14.51 9.70
C GLN A 256 0.95 13.79 10.55
N LYS A 257 0.36 14.48 11.53
CA LYS A 257 -0.73 13.90 12.35
C LYS A 257 -1.97 13.60 11.51
N MET A 258 -2.34 14.51 10.62
CA MET A 258 -3.50 14.36 9.74
C MET A 258 -3.29 13.17 8.80
N THR A 259 -2.17 13.13 8.08
CA THR A 259 -1.77 12.01 7.22
C THR A 259 -1.79 10.69 8.01
N LYS A 260 -1.12 10.64 9.16
CA LYS A 260 -1.12 9.45 10.02
C LYS A 260 -2.54 9.03 10.42
N SER A 261 -3.39 9.95 10.88
CA SER A 261 -4.77 9.62 11.25
C SER A 261 -5.62 9.14 10.07
N MET A 262 -5.41 9.68 8.86
CA MET A 262 -6.11 9.24 7.65
C MET A 262 -5.79 7.79 7.32
N PHE A 263 -4.53 7.39 7.48
CA PHE A 263 -4.08 6.03 7.15
C PHE A 263 -4.26 5.04 8.30
N GLU A 264 -4.03 5.44 9.56
CA GLU A 264 -4.24 4.60 10.75
C GLU A 264 -5.71 4.26 10.99
N GLN A 265 -6.63 5.16 10.62
CA GLN A 265 -8.05 4.82 10.72
C GLN A 265 -8.42 3.63 9.84
N GLN A 266 -7.58 3.20 8.88
CA GLN A 266 -7.74 2.00 8.02
C GLN A 266 -9.14 1.80 7.44
N VAL A 267 -9.91 2.88 7.47
CA VAL A 267 -11.27 3.07 7.05
C VAL A 267 -11.12 4.19 6.05
N ILE A 268 -10.64 3.80 4.87
CA ILE A 268 -10.93 4.51 3.64
C ILE A 268 -12.45 4.34 3.40
N ASN A 269 -13.31 4.83 4.31
CA ASN A 269 -14.76 4.88 4.06
C ASN A 269 -15.10 6.01 3.09
N GLY A 270 -14.13 6.51 2.32
CA GLY A 270 -14.26 7.73 1.55
C GLY A 270 -14.65 8.96 2.38
N GLN A 271 -14.86 8.84 3.70
CA GLN A 271 -15.55 9.84 4.52
C GLN A 271 -14.57 10.90 5.02
N VAL A 272 -13.40 10.47 5.52
CA VAL A 272 -12.31 11.40 5.89
C VAL A 272 -11.75 12.11 4.66
N LEU A 273 -11.60 11.40 3.52
CA LEU A 273 -11.24 12.02 2.25
C LEU A 273 -12.35 12.91 1.69
N CYS A 274 -13.63 12.57 1.88
CA CYS A 274 -14.76 13.42 1.55
C CYS A 274 -14.79 14.67 2.42
N ASP A 275 -14.41 14.58 3.69
CA ASP A 275 -14.34 15.72 4.60
C ASP A 275 -13.16 16.62 4.26
N ILE A 276 -12.01 16.07 3.85
CA ILE A 276 -10.91 16.85 3.29
C ILE A 276 -11.29 17.45 1.94
N ARG A 277 -11.99 16.71 1.09
CA ARG A 277 -12.53 17.22 -0.18
C ARG A 277 -13.51 18.35 0.07
N LYS A 278 -14.42 18.22 1.02
CA LYS A 278 -15.36 19.27 1.41
C LYS A 278 -14.62 20.47 1.99
N SER A 279 -13.64 20.25 2.86
CA SER A 279 -12.82 21.31 3.43
C SER A 279 -12.04 22.04 2.32
N ASN A 280 -11.41 21.30 1.41
CA ASN A 280 -10.74 21.82 0.22
C ASN A 280 -11.71 22.54 -0.72
N GLN A 281 -12.91 22.03 -0.95
CA GLN A 281 -13.93 22.66 -1.80
C GLN A 281 -14.48 23.94 -1.18
N ILE A 282 -14.75 23.94 0.13
CA ILE A 282 -15.16 25.14 0.88
C ILE A 282 -14.03 26.17 0.83
N MET A 283 -12.78 25.74 0.96
CA MET A 283 -11.63 26.62 0.92
C MET A 283 -11.37 27.16 -0.50
N GLN A 284 -11.43 26.32 -1.53
CA GLN A 284 -11.36 26.70 -2.94
C GLN A 284 -12.53 27.62 -3.34
N TYR A 285 -13.71 27.41 -2.79
CA TYR A 285 -14.88 28.28 -2.96
C TYR A 285 -14.65 29.63 -2.29
N ASN A 286 -14.19 29.66 -1.04
CA ASN A 286 -13.83 30.90 -0.37
C ASN A 286 -12.70 31.63 -1.12
N GLN A 287 -11.78 30.89 -1.74
CA GLN A 287 -10.68 31.41 -2.55
C GLN A 287 -11.12 31.94 -3.91
N SER A 288 -12.12 31.34 -4.57
CA SER A 288 -12.68 31.89 -5.82
C SER A 288 -13.38 33.23 -5.57
N GLN A 289 -14.05 33.35 -4.42
CA GLN A 289 -14.62 34.62 -3.96
C GLN A 289 -13.54 35.66 -3.68
N ILE A 290 -12.40 35.27 -3.12
CA ILE A 290 -11.25 36.18 -2.87
C ILE A 290 -10.55 36.57 -4.19
N ALA A 291 -10.37 35.64 -5.12
CA ALA A 291 -9.81 35.92 -6.44
C ALA A 291 -10.69 36.91 -7.23
N ASN A 292 -12.02 36.75 -7.18
CA ASN A 292 -12.97 37.72 -7.74
C ASN A 292 -12.88 39.08 -7.05
N ARG A 293 -12.75 39.10 -5.72
CA ARG A 293 -12.57 40.35 -4.97
C ARG A 293 -11.25 41.05 -5.32
N MET A 294 -10.18 40.32 -5.58
CA MET A 294 -8.90 40.90 -5.99
C MET A 294 -8.90 41.40 -7.44
N GLU A 295 -9.58 40.73 -8.37
CA GLU A 295 -9.82 41.29 -9.71
C GLU A 295 -10.62 42.60 -9.63
N HIS A 296 -11.60 42.65 -8.73
CA HIS A 296 -12.36 43.87 -8.49
C HIS A 296 -11.52 44.99 -7.85
N MET A 297 -10.59 44.66 -6.95
CA MET A 297 -9.65 45.64 -6.37
C MET A 297 -8.65 46.17 -7.41
N HIS A 298 -8.13 45.30 -8.28
CA HIS A 298 -7.26 45.70 -9.39
C HIS A 298 -8.00 46.61 -10.38
N TRP A 299 -9.26 46.31 -10.69
CA TRP A 299 -10.11 47.17 -11.50
C TRP A 299 -10.35 48.54 -10.85
N LEU A 300 -10.59 48.59 -9.53
CA LEU A 300 -10.75 49.84 -8.79
C LEU A 300 -9.47 50.70 -8.76
N GLU A 301 -8.30 50.07 -8.67
CA GLU A 301 -7.02 50.76 -8.80
C GLU A 301 -6.83 51.34 -10.21
N GLU A 302 -7.10 50.58 -11.27
CA GLU A 302 -7.03 51.07 -12.65
C GLU A 302 -7.98 52.25 -12.90
N GLN A 303 -9.19 52.24 -12.34
CA GLN A 303 -10.11 53.38 -12.44
C GLN A 303 -9.56 54.62 -11.72
N LYS A 304 -8.83 54.46 -10.61
CA LYS A 304 -8.24 55.58 -9.87
C LYS A 304 -7.14 56.29 -10.66
N TYR A 305 -6.42 55.57 -11.51
CA TYR A 305 -5.41 56.14 -12.43
C TYR A 305 -6.01 56.80 -13.69
N LEU A 306 -7.28 56.53 -14.01
CA LEU A 306 -7.95 57.11 -15.17
C LEU A 306 -8.72 58.41 -14.86
N TRP A 307 -8.97 58.70 -13.57
CA TRP A 307 -9.76 59.85 -13.12
C TRP A 307 -9.05 60.73 -12.07
N GLY A 308 -7.75 60.52 -11.83
CA GLY A 308 -6.87 61.39 -11.02
C GLY A 308 -5.77 61.99 -11.88
#